data_AF-A0A060SDV3-F1
#
_entry.id   AF-A0A060SDV3-F1
#
_cell.length_a   1.000
_cell.length_b   1.000
_cell.length_c   1.000
_cell.angle_alpha   90.00
_cell.angle_beta   90.00
_cell.angle_gamma   90.00
#
_symmetry.space_group_name_H-M   'P 1'
#
loop_
_entity.id
_entity.type
_entity.pdbx_description
1 polymer ?
#
loop_
_entity_poly.entity_id
_entity_poly.type
_entity_poly.pdbx_seq_one_letter_code
_entity_poly.pdbx_strand_id
1 'polypeptide(L)'
;MPRTLTLDEVSKHNSQSSCWVIIKDKVYDVTEFLPDHPGGAKIILKYAGKDATSAYEPIHPPDALDKHLPPEKHLGVLDTASASAIKEAAQNRPKTKDELRVEAAQASKPPLSRMLSLRDIEDVARQVLSYKAFAYYASAADDELSGHTLNPLDERHILTRNNV
;
A
#
# COMPACT_ATOMS: atom_id res chain seq x y z
N MET A 1 27.88 8.23 15.33
CA MET A 1 27.67 6.91 14.69
C MET A 1 26.19 6.59 14.79
N PRO A 2 25.51 6.23 13.70
CA PRO A 2 24.12 5.79 13.78
C PRO A 2 24.05 4.54 14.65
N ARG A 3 23.04 4.46 15.53
CA ARG A 3 22.85 3.29 16.40
C ARG A 3 22.59 2.07 15.51
N THR A 4 23.31 0.98 15.75
CA THR A 4 23.08 -0.31 15.09
C THR A 4 22.16 -1.14 15.97
N LEU A 5 21.05 -1.61 15.42
CA LEU A 5 20.01 -2.34 16.13
C LEU A 5 19.90 -3.76 15.58
N THR A 6 19.59 -4.71 16.45
CA THR A 6 19.40 -6.11 16.05
C THR A 6 17.93 -6.43 15.79
N LEU A 7 17.64 -7.44 14.98
CA LEU A 7 16.26 -7.89 14.78
C LEU A 7 15.58 -8.32 16.09
N ASP A 8 16.33 -8.95 17.00
CA ASP A 8 15.83 -9.33 18.34
C ASP A 8 15.42 -8.11 19.16
N GLU A 9 16.23 -7.05 19.14
CA GLU A 9 15.90 -5.78 19.79
C GLU A 9 14.63 -5.16 19.21
N VAL A 10 14.54 -5.06 17.87
CA VAL A 10 13.38 -4.48 17.20
C VAL A 10 12.11 -5.32 17.47
N SER A 11 12.23 -6.65 17.51
CA SER A 11 11.08 -7.55 17.72
C SER A 11 10.36 -7.36 19.07
N LYS A 12 11.03 -6.76 20.06
CA LYS A 12 10.46 -6.44 21.38
C LYS A 12 9.46 -5.28 21.32
N HIS A 13 9.51 -4.48 20.26
CA HIS A 13 8.66 -3.30 20.04
C HIS A 13 7.53 -3.65 19.07
N ASN A 14 6.67 -4.58 19.47
CA ASN A 14 5.62 -5.19 18.64
C ASN A 14 4.17 -4.86 19.07
N SER A 15 3.97 -3.81 19.86
CA SER A 15 2.67 -3.47 20.45
C SER A 15 2.26 -2.02 20.16
N GLN A 16 0.99 -1.68 20.43
CA GLN A 16 0.50 -0.32 20.21
C GLN A 16 1.16 0.74 21.10
N SER A 17 1.60 0.35 22.31
CA SER A 17 2.32 1.24 23.22
C SER A 17 3.82 1.31 22.93
N SER A 18 4.34 0.46 22.04
CA SER A 18 5.74 0.36 21.69
C SER A 18 5.87 -0.33 20.33
N CYS A 19 5.88 0.46 19.26
CA CYS A 19 5.79 -0.01 17.88
C CYS A 19 6.98 0.50 17.06
N TRP A 20 7.91 -0.39 16.76
CA TRP A 20 9.01 -0.11 15.83
C TRP A 20 8.81 -0.86 14.53
N VAL A 21 9.27 -0.28 13.43
CA VAL A 21 9.21 -0.89 12.09
C VAL A 21 10.54 -0.73 11.38
N ILE A 22 10.86 -1.71 10.54
CA ILE A 22 12.05 -1.68 9.69
C ILE A 22 11.63 -1.33 8.27
N ILE A 23 12.24 -0.30 7.70
CA ILE A 23 12.04 0.13 6.32
C ILE A 23 13.43 0.37 5.69
N LYS A 24 13.75 -0.36 4.61
CA LYS A 24 15.05 -0.26 3.90
C LYS A 24 16.25 -0.35 4.84
N ASP A 25 16.28 -1.40 5.66
CA ASP A 25 17.35 -1.67 6.64
C ASP A 25 17.53 -0.55 7.70
N LYS A 26 16.57 0.38 7.84
CA LYS A 26 16.54 1.42 8.88
C LYS A 26 15.39 1.17 9.84
N VAL A 27 15.58 1.52 11.11
CA VAL A 27 14.60 1.30 12.17
C VAL A 27 13.97 2.62 12.59
N TYR A 28 12.64 2.63 12.68
CA TYR A 28 11.82 3.78 13.00
C TYR A 28 10.90 3.49 14.17
N ASP A 29 10.82 4.43 15.12
CA ASP A 29 9.78 4.43 16.15
C ASP A 29 8.53 5.15 15.62
N VAL A 30 7.46 4.40 15.41
CA VAL A 30 6.20 4.91 14.88
C VAL A 30 5.07 4.90 15.91
N THR A 31 5.40 4.68 17.19
CA THR A 31 4.43 4.53 18.28
C THR A 31 3.46 5.71 18.36
N GLU A 32 3.99 6.92 18.39
CA GLU A 32 3.20 8.16 18.47
C GLU A 32 2.51 8.52 17.16
N PHE A 33 3.00 7.99 16.03
CA PHE A 33 2.44 8.24 14.69
C PHE A 33 1.26 7.32 14.34
N LEU A 34 1.05 6.23 15.10
CA LEU A 34 -0.04 5.28 14.87
C LEU A 34 -1.43 5.92 14.67
N PRO A 35 -1.91 6.86 15.52
CA PRO A 35 -3.23 7.46 15.35
C PRO A 35 -3.32 8.39 14.13
N ASP A 36 -2.21 9.00 13.73
CA ASP A 36 -2.18 9.99 12.65
C ASP A 36 -1.90 9.37 11.28
N HIS A 37 -1.66 8.05 11.22
CA HIS A 37 -1.39 7.36 9.98
C HIS A 37 -2.62 7.38 9.04
N PRO A 38 -2.53 7.98 7.83
CA PRO A 38 -3.68 8.07 6.92
C PRO A 38 -4.23 6.73 6.45
N GLY A 39 -3.38 5.70 6.38
CA GLY A 39 -3.79 4.32 6.09
C GLY A 39 -4.36 3.55 7.30
N GLY A 40 -4.47 4.21 8.46
CA GLY A 40 -4.93 3.69 9.74
C GLY A 40 -3.87 2.93 10.54
N ALA A 41 -3.96 2.95 11.87
CA ALA A 41 -2.99 2.29 12.76
C ALA A 41 -2.87 0.77 12.53
N LYS A 42 -3.97 0.11 12.16
CA LYS A 42 -4.06 -1.35 12.07
C LYS A 42 -3.08 -1.96 11.08
N ILE A 43 -2.74 -1.27 9.98
CA ILE A 43 -1.79 -1.81 9.01
C ILE A 43 -0.36 -1.77 9.52
N ILE A 44 0.02 -0.71 10.25
CA ILE A 44 1.35 -0.59 10.87
C ILE A 44 1.51 -1.67 11.95
N LEU A 45 0.49 -1.87 12.79
CA LEU A 45 0.52 -2.86 13.87
C LEU A 45 0.75 -4.31 13.38
N LYS A 46 0.37 -4.65 12.14
CA LYS A 46 0.67 -5.98 11.57
C LYS A 46 2.18 -6.21 11.37
N TYR A 47 2.93 -5.13 11.20
CA TYR A 47 4.38 -5.13 11.00
C TYR A 47 5.15 -4.60 12.22
N ALA A 48 4.49 -4.41 13.36
CA ALA A 48 5.16 -4.00 14.59
C ALA A 48 6.25 -5.02 14.97
N GLY A 49 7.47 -4.52 15.18
CA GLY A 49 8.67 -5.30 15.44
C GLY A 49 9.21 -6.07 14.24
N LYS A 50 8.80 -5.75 13.01
CA LYS A 50 9.15 -6.48 11.78
C LYS A 50 9.56 -5.56 10.64
N ASP A 51 10.05 -6.16 9.56
CA ASP A 51 10.25 -5.47 8.28
C ASP A 51 8.92 -5.22 7.57
N ALA A 52 8.70 -3.94 7.26
CA ALA A 52 7.55 -3.44 6.52
C ALA A 52 7.92 -2.92 5.12
N THR A 53 9.18 -3.08 4.68
CA THR A 53 9.72 -2.48 3.45
C THR A 53 8.86 -2.85 2.23
N SER A 54 8.53 -4.14 2.08
CA SER A 54 7.72 -4.65 0.97
C SER A 54 6.28 -4.11 0.95
N ALA A 55 5.74 -3.76 2.11
CA ALA A 55 4.40 -3.19 2.24
C ALA A 55 4.41 -1.66 2.12
N TYR A 56 5.50 -1.02 2.50
CA TYR A 56 5.65 0.44 2.54
C TYR A 56 5.98 1.02 1.16
N GLU A 57 7.01 0.48 0.50
CA GLU A 57 7.61 1.05 -0.71
C GLU A 57 6.66 1.19 -1.92
N PRO A 58 5.72 0.25 -2.17
CA PRO A 58 4.78 0.40 -3.29
C PRO A 58 3.72 1.49 -3.08
N ILE A 59 3.54 1.97 -1.85
CA ILE A 59 2.41 2.82 -1.44
C ILE A 59 2.86 4.25 -1.12
N HIS A 60 4.07 4.42 -0.58
CA HIS A 60 4.52 5.70 -0.05
C HIS A 60 5.60 6.32 -0.94
N PRO A 61 5.60 7.66 -1.09
CA PRO A 61 6.70 8.35 -1.73
C PRO A 61 7.98 8.25 -0.86
N PRO A 62 9.18 8.34 -1.46
CA PRO A 62 10.44 8.09 -0.78
C PRO A 62 10.74 9.08 0.35
N ASP A 63 10.13 10.27 0.34
CA ASP A 63 10.31 11.36 1.30
C ASP A 63 9.24 11.40 2.40
N ALA A 64 8.27 10.48 2.40
CA ALA A 64 7.19 10.49 3.38
C ALA A 64 7.68 10.31 4.83
N LEU A 65 8.71 9.48 5.06
CA LEU A 65 9.29 9.32 6.40
C LEU A 65 9.94 10.61 6.88
N ASP A 66 10.73 11.27 6.02
CA ASP A 66 11.45 12.50 6.39
C ASP A 66 10.49 13.67 6.66
N LYS A 67 9.33 13.70 5.98
CA LYS A 67 8.33 14.76 6.11
C LYS A 67 7.39 14.60 7.29
N HIS A 68 7.00 13.36 7.59
CA HIS A 68 5.92 13.09 8.55
C HIS A 68 6.41 12.47 9.86
N LEU A 69 7.67 12.02 9.92
CA LEU A 69 8.26 11.47 11.13
C LEU A 69 9.44 12.34 11.56
N PRO A 70 9.49 12.82 12.82
CA PRO A 70 10.59 13.65 13.27
C PRO A 70 11.91 12.88 13.30
N PRO A 71 13.05 13.59 13.16
CA PRO A 71 14.38 12.98 13.12
C PRO A 71 14.72 12.20 14.40
N GLU A 72 14.14 12.55 15.56
CA GLU A 72 14.37 11.81 16.81
C GLU A 72 13.85 10.36 16.77
N LYS A 73 12.87 10.08 15.91
CA LYS A 73 12.26 8.76 15.76
C LYS A 73 13.00 7.88 14.75
N HIS A 74 14.04 8.40 14.12
CA HIS A 74 14.96 7.67 13.27
C HIS A 74 16.02 7.00 14.15
N LEU A 75 15.70 5.83 14.68
CA LEU A 75 16.50 5.18 15.72
C LEU A 75 17.87 4.75 15.21
N GLY A 76 17.97 4.33 13.95
CA GLY A 76 19.24 3.96 13.34
C GLY A 76 19.13 2.92 12.23
N VAL A 77 20.19 2.14 12.07
CA VAL A 77 20.33 1.11 11.03
C VAL A 77 20.28 -0.28 11.63
N LEU A 78 19.73 -1.22 10.87
CA LEU A 78 19.73 -2.63 11.23
C LEU A 78 21.13 -3.23 11.01
N ASP A 79 21.51 -4.18 11.86
CA ASP A 79 22.75 -4.92 11.66
C ASP A 79 22.74 -5.73 10.35
N THR A 80 23.93 -5.95 9.79
CA THR A 80 24.10 -6.59 8.48
C THR A 80 23.65 -8.05 8.46
N ALA A 81 23.76 -8.76 9.59
CA ALA A 81 23.33 -10.17 9.68
C ALA A 81 21.81 -10.27 9.65
N SER A 82 21.11 -9.46 10.45
CA SER A 82 19.65 -9.37 10.42
C SER A 82 19.11 -8.90 9.08
N ALA A 83 19.74 -7.90 8.45
CA ALA A 83 19.35 -7.41 7.14
C ALA A 83 19.43 -8.51 6.06
N SER A 84 20.47 -9.34 6.11
CA SER A 84 20.62 -10.48 5.19
C SER A 84 19.55 -11.55 5.44
N ALA A 85 19.29 -11.89 6.70
CA ALA A 85 18.25 -12.85 7.06
C ALA A 85 16.84 -12.42 6.60
N ILE A 86 16.51 -11.13 6.72
CA ILE A 86 15.22 -10.57 6.24
C ILE A 86 15.13 -10.68 4.71
N LYS A 87 16.23 -10.36 3.99
CA LYS A 87 16.27 -10.44 2.51
C LYS A 87 16.10 -11.88 2.03
N GLU A 88 16.74 -12.85 2.67
CA GLU A 88 16.58 -14.27 2.38
C GLU A 88 15.14 -14.75 2.65
N ALA A 89 14.55 -14.33 3.77
CA ALA A 89 13.16 -14.66 4.09
C ALA A 89 12.17 -14.05 3.09
N ALA A 90 12.42 -12.84 2.60
CA ALA A 90 11.60 -12.18 1.59
C ALA A 90 11.67 -12.87 0.23
N GLN A 91 12.86 -13.31 -0.20
CA GLN A 91 13.05 -14.01 -1.48
C GLN A 91 12.40 -15.39 -1.50
N ASN A 92 12.39 -16.09 -0.37
CA ASN A 92 11.83 -17.44 -0.26
C ASN A 92 10.32 -17.47 0.04
N ARG A 93 9.66 -16.31 0.13
CA ARG A 93 8.23 -16.24 0.40
C ARG A 93 7.43 -16.80 -0.79
N PRO A 94 6.49 -17.74 -0.57
CA PRO A 94 5.60 -18.19 -1.64
C PRO A 94 4.67 -17.05 -2.06
N LYS A 95 4.54 -16.84 -3.37
CA LYS A 95 3.54 -15.93 -3.95
C LYS A 95 2.13 -16.39 -3.58
N THR A 96 1.27 -15.44 -3.26
CA THR A 96 -0.16 -15.67 -3.00
C THR A 96 -0.90 -15.97 -4.29
N LYS A 97 -2.08 -16.59 -4.17
CA LYS A 97 -2.97 -16.84 -5.32
C LYS A 97 -3.31 -15.55 -6.08
N ASP A 98 -3.46 -14.44 -5.36
CA ASP A 98 -3.78 -13.14 -5.97
C ASP A 98 -2.60 -12.56 -6.75
N GLU A 99 -1.38 -12.61 -6.19
CA GLU A 99 -0.16 -12.16 -6.88
C GLU A 99 0.06 -12.95 -8.18
N LEU A 100 -0.12 -14.27 -8.16
CA LEU A 100 -0.02 -15.12 -9.36
C LEU A 100 -1.09 -14.80 -10.41
N ARG A 101 -2.34 -14.57 -9.97
CA ARG A 101 -3.45 -14.17 -10.84
C ARG A 101 -3.17 -12.83 -11.53
N VAL A 102 -2.71 -11.84 -10.76
CA VAL A 102 -2.37 -10.50 -11.26
C VAL A 102 -1.23 -10.57 -12.28
N GLU A 103 -0.18 -11.34 -12.00
CA GLU A 103 0.96 -11.52 -12.90
C GLU A 103 0.52 -12.14 -14.24
N ALA A 104 -0.32 -13.18 -14.20
CA ALA A 104 -0.88 -13.79 -15.40
C ALA A 104 -1.77 -12.80 -16.18
N ALA A 105 -2.65 -12.06 -15.50
CA ALA A 105 -3.55 -11.10 -16.12
C ALA A 105 -2.79 -9.90 -16.75
N GLN A 106 -1.71 -9.45 -16.11
CA GLN A 106 -0.85 -8.40 -16.64
C GLN A 106 -0.10 -8.85 -17.90
N ALA A 107 0.33 -10.12 -17.94
CA ALA A 107 0.97 -10.69 -19.11
C ALA A 107 0.00 -10.81 -20.32
N SER A 108 -1.28 -11.06 -20.06
CA SER A 108 -2.32 -11.21 -21.10
C SER A 108 -3.12 -9.94 -21.39
N LYS A 109 -2.77 -8.78 -20.82
CA LYS A 109 -3.57 -7.56 -20.96
C LYS A 109 -3.62 -7.09 -22.42
N PRO A 110 -4.79 -6.67 -22.94
CA PRO A 110 -4.89 -6.18 -24.31
C PRO A 110 -4.10 -4.87 -24.48
N PRO A 111 -3.63 -4.55 -25.70
CA PRO A 111 -2.99 -3.26 -25.97
C PRO A 111 -3.99 -2.12 -25.78
N LEU A 112 -3.49 -0.93 -25.43
CA LEU A 112 -4.31 0.24 -25.15
C LEU A 112 -5.24 0.61 -26.32
N SER A 113 -4.81 0.38 -27.56
CA SER A 113 -5.61 0.62 -28.78
C SER A 113 -6.91 -0.20 -28.86
N ARG A 114 -7.03 -1.27 -28.06
CA ARG A 114 -8.24 -2.12 -28.00
C ARG A 114 -9.25 -1.65 -26.95
N MET A 115 -8.88 -0.73 -26.07
CA MET A 115 -9.78 -0.16 -25.06
C MET A 115 -10.42 1.11 -25.64
N LEU A 116 -11.65 1.01 -26.12
CA LEU A 116 -12.32 2.10 -26.85
C LEU A 116 -13.17 2.98 -25.94
N SER A 117 -13.54 2.47 -24.76
CA SER A 117 -14.36 3.16 -23.78
C SER A 117 -13.74 3.11 -22.39
N LEU A 118 -14.18 4.02 -21.50
CA LEU A 118 -13.83 3.96 -20.08
C LEU A 118 -14.26 2.63 -19.44
N ARG A 119 -15.35 2.03 -19.95
CA ARG A 119 -15.82 0.73 -19.49
C ARG A 119 -14.85 -0.40 -19.82
N ASP A 120 -14.28 -0.39 -21.02
CA ASP A 120 -13.27 -1.38 -21.41
C ASP A 120 -12.03 -1.27 -20.51
N ILE A 121 -11.64 -0.05 -20.15
CA ILE A 121 -10.53 0.20 -19.21
C ILE A 121 -10.88 -0.34 -17.82
N GLU A 122 -12.10 -0.10 -17.34
CA GLU A 122 -12.59 -0.61 -16.05
C GLU A 122 -12.61 -2.14 -16.01
N ASP A 123 -13.11 -2.79 -17.05
CA ASP A 123 -13.22 -4.25 -17.14
C ASP A 123 -11.83 -4.92 -17.20
N VAL A 124 -10.87 -4.29 -17.88
CA VAL A 124 -9.47 -4.74 -17.83
C VAL A 124 -8.87 -4.50 -16.45
N ALA A 125 -9.11 -3.34 -15.84
CA ALA A 125 -8.62 -3.00 -14.50
C ALA A 125 -9.08 -4.01 -13.44
N ARG A 126 -10.34 -4.47 -13.51
CA ARG A 126 -10.90 -5.54 -12.65
C ARG A 126 -10.09 -6.84 -12.69
N GLN A 127 -9.46 -7.14 -13.82
CA GLN A 127 -8.68 -8.35 -14.01
C GLN A 127 -7.21 -8.17 -13.59
N VAL A 128 -6.61 -7.02 -13.89
CA VAL A 128 -5.16 -6.79 -13.67
C VAL A 128 -4.82 -6.23 -12.30
N LEU A 129 -5.76 -5.63 -11.58
CA LEU A 129 -5.53 -5.12 -10.23
C LEU A 129 -5.61 -6.26 -9.20
N SER A 130 -4.86 -6.13 -8.12
CA SER A 130 -5.03 -6.98 -6.92
C SER A 130 -6.41 -6.74 -6.31
N TYR A 131 -6.95 -7.71 -5.57
CA TYR A 131 -8.25 -7.51 -4.92
C TYR A 131 -8.25 -6.32 -3.97
N LYS A 132 -7.12 -6.10 -3.28
CA LYS A 132 -6.94 -4.96 -2.37
C LYS A 132 -6.98 -3.62 -3.13
N ALA A 133 -6.25 -3.51 -4.23
CA ALA A 133 -6.23 -2.28 -5.03
C ALA A 133 -7.59 -2.02 -5.67
N PHE A 134 -8.21 -3.06 -6.23
CA PHE A 134 -9.54 -2.94 -6.82
C PHE A 134 -10.57 -2.50 -5.79
N ALA A 135 -10.60 -3.11 -4.60
CA ALA A 135 -11.49 -2.71 -3.53
C ALA A 135 -11.30 -1.25 -3.13
N TYR A 136 -10.05 -0.77 -3.04
CA TYR A 136 -9.77 0.63 -2.71
C TYR A 136 -10.28 1.62 -3.77
N TYR A 137 -10.10 1.31 -5.06
CA TYR A 137 -10.55 2.20 -6.14
C TYR A 137 -12.04 2.10 -6.46
N ALA A 138 -12.66 0.94 -6.25
CA ALA A 138 -14.05 0.69 -6.60
C ALA A 138 -15.03 1.00 -5.47
N SER A 139 -14.57 1.03 -4.22
CA SER A 139 -15.42 1.34 -3.07
C SER A 139 -15.84 2.81 -3.09
N ALA A 140 -17.12 3.07 -2.85
CA ALA A 140 -17.64 4.38 -2.52
C ALA A 140 -18.10 4.44 -1.04
N ALA A 141 -18.62 5.60 -0.60
CA ALA A 141 -19.14 5.76 0.76
C ALA A 141 -20.30 4.78 1.03
N ASP A 142 -20.45 4.30 2.26
CA ASP A 142 -21.45 3.33 2.79
C ASP A 142 -22.30 2.52 1.78
N ASP A 143 -23.30 3.13 1.14
CA ASP A 143 -24.28 2.48 0.25
C ASP A 143 -23.94 2.59 -1.25
N GLU A 144 -22.83 3.24 -1.55
CA GLU A 144 -22.31 3.58 -2.88
C GLU A 144 -23.26 4.38 -3.78
N LEU A 145 -24.37 4.91 -3.23
CA LEU A 145 -25.40 5.59 -4.01
C LEU A 145 -24.83 6.80 -4.71
N SER A 146 -24.13 7.67 -3.99
CA SER A 146 -23.58 8.89 -4.56
C SER A 146 -22.57 8.63 -5.68
N GLY A 147 -21.70 7.63 -5.52
CA GLY A 147 -20.61 7.34 -6.45
C GLY A 147 -21.04 6.56 -7.69
N HIS A 148 -21.78 5.45 -7.51
CA HIS A 148 -22.16 4.57 -8.63
C HIS A 148 -23.51 4.92 -9.25
N THR A 149 -24.40 5.59 -8.51
CA THR A 149 -25.79 5.78 -8.94
C THR A 149 -26.12 7.23 -9.22
N LEU A 150 -25.89 8.15 -8.28
CA LEU A 150 -26.39 9.51 -8.38
C LEU A 150 -25.53 10.38 -9.31
N ASN A 151 -24.20 10.35 -9.19
CA ASN A 151 -23.33 11.14 -10.07
C ASN A 151 -23.52 10.80 -11.56
N PRO A 152 -23.54 9.52 -11.99
CA PRO A 152 -23.76 9.19 -13.40
C PRO A 152 -25.19 9.48 -13.89
N LEU A 153 -26.20 9.45 -13.00
CA LEU A 153 -27.59 9.76 -13.35
C LEU A 153 -27.79 11.26 -13.58
N ASP A 154 -27.12 12.11 -12.81
CA ASP A 154 -27.22 13.57 -12.96
C ASP A 154 -26.68 14.03 -14.33
N GLU A 155 -25.54 13.48 -14.76
CA GLU A 155 -24.98 13.75 -16.09
C GLU A 155 -25.90 13.31 -17.24
N ARG A 156 -26.67 12.24 -17.05
CA ARG A 156 -27.62 11.72 -18.06
C ARG A 156 -28.91 12.53 -18.17
N HIS A 157 -29.24 13.35 -17.16
CA HIS A 157 -30.40 14.25 -17.21
C HIS A 157 -30.11 15.56 -17.96
N ILE A 158 -28.86 15.82 -18.33
CA ILE A 158 -28.47 16.98 -19.12
C ILE A 158 -28.56 16.63 -20.62
N LEU A 159 -29.71 16.88 -21.24
CA LEU A 159 -29.90 16.75 -22.68
C LEU A 159 -29.20 17.90 -23.41
N THR A 160 -28.34 17.58 -24.38
CA THR A 160 -27.77 18.58 -25.28
C THR A 160 -28.79 19.00 -26.32
N ARG A 161 -29.13 20.29 -26.36
CA ARG A 161 -29.82 20.88 -27.51
C ARG A 161 -28.78 21.25 -28.57
N ASN A 162 -28.63 20.40 -29.58
CA ASN A 162 -27.85 20.75 -30.76
C ASN A 162 -28.70 21.67 -31.65
N ASN A 163 -28.33 22.95 -31.74
CA ASN A 163 -28.90 23.85 -32.75
C ASN A 163 -28.33 23.45 -34.11
N VAL A 164 -29.20 22.94 -34.98
CA VAL A 164 -28.97 22.79 -36.42
C VAL A 164 -29.58 24.00 -37.12
#